data_AF-A0A2D7WAR4-F1
#
_entry.id   AF-A0A2D7WAR4-F1
#
_cell.length_a   1.000
_cell.length_b   1.000
_cell.length_c   1.000
_cell.angle_alpha   90.00
_cell.angle_beta   90.00
_cell.angle_gamma   90.00
#
_symmetry.space_group_name_H-M   'P 1'
#
loop_
_entity.id
_entity.type
_entity.pdbx_description
1 polymer ?
#
loop_
_entity_poly.entity_id
_entity_poly.type
_entity_poly.pdbx_seq_one_letter_code
_entity_poly.pdbx_strand_id
1 'polypeptide(L)'
;MAKPSPEQLLLLEDFRHIASQVLVELGVVTRNMLASIDQIPLTVLKRSATIRHGSTKWKIGMPVYGTPDEVGEISLHPELLKPSWRSYGVWVMYHELIHACGYVRHDRNFRKIEASWPEKASKGLGKYFTTYLRSKKYEWNWTCPSCNSVYLRQRKSNGRYACRNCKETLVDVHRIPQNS
;
A
#
# COMPACT_ATOMS: atom_id res chain seq x y z
N MET A 1 9.85 6.82 8.81
CA MET A 1 9.65 6.59 7.37
C MET A 1 10.84 7.24 6.65
N ALA A 2 10.82 7.38 5.33
CA ALA A 2 11.84 8.16 4.63
C ALA A 2 11.23 9.48 4.14
N LYS A 3 12.06 10.54 4.09
CA LYS A 3 11.66 11.84 3.55
C LYS A 3 11.46 11.70 2.04
N PRO A 4 10.34 12.16 1.47
CA PRO A 4 10.14 12.14 0.03
C PRO A 4 11.10 13.11 -0.67
N SER A 5 11.46 12.83 -1.92
CA SER A 5 12.04 13.85 -2.79
C SER A 5 11.00 14.94 -3.11
N PRO A 6 11.41 16.13 -3.60
CA PRO A 6 10.46 17.17 -4.01
C PRO A 6 9.42 16.67 -5.02
N GLU A 7 9.84 15.90 -6.02
CA GLU A 7 8.95 15.29 -7.01
C GLU A 7 7.96 14.30 -6.38
N GLN A 8 8.44 13.46 -5.46
CA GLN A 8 7.58 12.52 -4.75
C GLN A 8 6.53 13.24 -3.90
N LEU A 9 6.92 14.36 -3.27
CA LEU A 9 5.99 15.15 -2.49
C LEU A 9 4.90 15.74 -3.37
N LEU A 10 5.23 16.30 -4.54
CA LEU A 10 4.24 16.80 -5.50
C LEU A 10 3.23 15.72 -5.91
N LEU A 11 3.70 14.49 -6.16
CA LEU A 11 2.82 13.38 -6.51
C LEU A 11 1.94 12.92 -5.33
N LEU A 12 2.49 12.91 -4.11
CA LEU A 12 1.72 12.61 -2.90
C LEU A 12 0.64 13.66 -2.64
N GLU A 13 0.96 14.93 -2.85
CA GLU A 13 0.04 16.06 -2.73
C GLU A 13 -1.11 15.96 -3.73
N ASP A 14 -0.79 15.66 -4.99
CA ASP A 14 -1.77 15.43 -6.03
C ASP A 14 -2.68 14.21 -5.72
N PHE A 15 -2.11 13.12 -5.19
CA PHE A 15 -2.91 11.98 -4.73
C PHE A 15 -3.83 12.36 -3.57
N ARG A 16 -3.32 13.16 -2.61
CA ARG A 16 -4.10 13.66 -1.46
C ARG A 16 -5.26 14.52 -1.94
N HIS A 17 -5.01 15.45 -2.87
CA HIS A 17 -6.04 16.32 -3.42
C HIS A 17 -7.16 15.50 -4.06
N ILE A 18 -6.84 14.56 -4.95
CA ILE A 18 -7.85 13.72 -5.61
C ILE A 18 -8.63 12.90 -4.58
N ALA A 19 -7.93 12.27 -3.64
CA ALA A 19 -8.54 11.41 -2.63
C ALA A 19 -9.43 12.20 -1.63
N SER A 20 -9.02 13.40 -1.24
CA SER A 20 -9.78 14.25 -0.32
C SER A 20 -11.04 14.82 -0.96
N GLN A 21 -11.02 15.17 -2.26
CA GLN A 21 -12.22 15.58 -2.98
C GLN A 21 -13.31 14.51 -2.94
N VAL A 22 -12.96 13.23 -3.16
CA VAL A 22 -13.93 12.13 -3.07
C VAL A 22 -14.52 12.03 -1.66
N LEU A 23 -13.73 12.22 -0.60
CA LEU A 23 -14.24 12.21 0.78
C LEU A 23 -15.16 13.40 1.09
N VAL A 24 -14.90 14.56 0.49
CA VAL A 24 -15.76 15.75 0.60
C VAL A 24 -17.09 15.50 -0.10
N GLU A 25 -17.08 14.97 -1.33
CA GLU A 25 -18.29 14.65 -2.10
C GLU A 25 -19.17 13.61 -1.38
N LEU A 26 -18.56 12.66 -0.67
CA LEU A 26 -19.26 11.67 0.14
C LEU A 26 -19.78 12.22 1.48
N GLY A 27 -19.47 13.47 1.83
CA GLY A 27 -19.83 14.08 3.10
C GLY A 27 -19.06 13.52 4.31
N VAL A 28 -17.96 12.80 4.08
CA VAL A 28 -17.10 12.24 5.13
C VAL A 28 -16.16 13.31 5.70
N VAL A 29 -15.72 14.25 4.86
CA VAL A 29 -14.81 15.34 5.22
C VAL A 29 -15.54 16.68 5.13
N THR A 30 -15.52 17.43 6.23
CA THR A 30 -15.98 18.83 6.26
C THR A 30 -14.86 19.79 5.81
N ARG A 31 -15.19 21.05 5.54
CA ARG A 31 -14.17 22.07 5.19
C ARG A 31 -13.10 22.24 6.27
N ASN A 32 -13.48 22.18 7.55
CA ASN A 32 -12.53 22.27 8.66
C ASN A 32 -11.59 21.06 8.69
N MET A 33 -12.13 19.86 8.48
CA MET A 33 -11.32 18.65 8.40
C MET A 33 -10.38 18.66 7.19
N LEU A 34 -10.80 19.25 6.06
CA LEU A 34 -9.97 19.36 4.87
C LEU A 34 -8.70 20.18 5.15
N ALA A 35 -8.84 21.32 5.84
CA ALA A 35 -7.69 22.14 6.24
C ALA A 35 -6.71 21.34 7.12
N SER A 36 -7.22 20.53 8.05
CA SER A 36 -6.38 19.64 8.87
C SER A 36 -5.72 18.52 8.06
N ILE A 37 -6.42 17.93 7.08
CA ILE A 37 -5.87 16.92 6.16
C ILE A 37 -4.70 17.49 5.36
N ASP A 38 -4.81 18.73 4.89
CA ASP A 38 -3.76 19.40 4.12
C ASP A 38 -2.48 19.65 4.94
N GLN A 39 -2.61 19.71 6.27
CA GLN A 39 -1.47 19.84 7.18
C GLN A 39 -0.83 18.50 7.57
N ILE A 40 -1.45 17.35 7.23
CA ILE A 40 -0.86 16.05 7.55
C ILE A 40 0.43 15.87 6.77
N PRO A 41 1.58 15.62 7.44
CA PRO A 41 2.83 15.33 6.76
C PRO A 41 2.74 14.10 5.86
N LEU A 42 3.15 14.25 4.61
CA LEU A 42 3.23 13.16 3.64
C LEU A 42 4.66 12.63 3.55
N THR A 43 4.83 11.32 3.71
CA THR A 43 6.13 10.65 3.67
C THR A 43 6.11 9.41 2.78
N VAL A 44 7.25 8.73 2.66
CA VAL A 44 7.33 7.45 1.92
C VAL A 44 7.77 6.31 2.82
N LEU A 45 7.18 5.13 2.59
CA LEU A 45 7.61 3.90 3.24
C LEU A 45 9.04 3.53 2.80
N LYS A 46 9.70 2.68 3.59
CA LYS A 46 10.98 2.09 3.19
C LYS A 46 10.78 1.29 1.90
N ARG A 47 11.68 1.45 0.92
CA ARG A 47 11.67 0.71 -0.36
C ARG A 47 11.66 -0.82 -0.20
N SER A 48 12.09 -1.33 0.96
CA SER A 48 12.13 -2.76 1.27
C SER A 48 10.81 -3.35 1.78
N ALA A 49 9.78 -2.51 2.00
CA ALA A 49 8.45 -2.95 2.36
C ALA A 49 7.79 -3.66 1.16
N THR A 50 7.22 -4.84 1.39
CA THR A 50 6.65 -5.69 0.32
C THR A 50 5.21 -6.10 0.58
N ILE A 51 4.62 -5.62 1.68
CA ILE A 51 3.26 -5.98 2.13
C ILE A 51 2.48 -4.71 2.45
N ARG A 52 3.09 -3.79 3.21
CA ARG A 52 2.47 -2.51 3.53
C ARG A 52 2.63 -1.56 2.34
N HIS A 53 1.50 -1.07 1.81
CA HIS A 53 1.45 -0.18 0.65
C HIS A 53 1.21 1.28 1.06
N GLY A 54 0.40 1.48 2.10
CA GLY A 54 0.15 2.76 2.77
C GLY A 54 0.25 2.61 4.29
N SER A 55 0.36 3.72 5.01
CA SER A 55 0.29 3.75 6.47
C SER A 55 -0.10 5.13 6.96
N THR A 56 -1.17 5.21 7.74
CA THR A 56 -1.44 6.33 8.64
C THR A 56 -0.76 6.10 10.00
N LYS A 57 -0.11 7.13 10.55
CA LYS A 57 0.45 7.11 11.90
C LYS A 57 -0.08 8.27 12.71
N TRP A 58 -0.46 8.00 13.95
CA TRP A 58 -0.94 8.99 14.90
C TRP A 58 0.21 9.59 15.71
N LYS A 59 0.03 10.82 16.19
CA LYS A 59 0.96 11.50 17.08
C LYS A 59 1.10 10.72 18.39
N ILE A 60 2.30 10.73 18.98
CA ILE A 60 2.57 10.03 20.25
C ILE A 60 1.70 10.65 21.36
N GLY A 61 1.08 9.80 22.18
CA GLY A 61 0.24 10.24 23.29
C GLY A 61 -1.14 10.75 22.87
N MET A 62 -1.41 10.85 21.56
CA MET A 62 -2.75 11.12 21.10
C MET A 62 -3.58 9.84 21.10
N PRO A 63 -4.82 9.91 21.59
CA PRO A 63 -5.74 8.82 21.45
C PRO A 63 -6.04 8.56 19.98
N VAL A 64 -6.31 7.31 19.64
CA VAL A 64 -6.70 6.92 18.28
C VAL A 64 -8.20 7.14 18.13
N TYR A 65 -8.65 8.39 18.34
CA TYR A 65 -10.05 8.80 18.24
C TYR A 65 -10.43 9.27 16.84
N GLY A 66 -9.42 9.58 16.01
CA GLY A 66 -9.60 9.56 14.58
C GLY A 66 -9.89 10.91 13.94
N THR A 67 -9.35 11.99 14.49
CA THR A 67 -9.39 13.26 13.77
C THR A 67 -8.12 13.46 12.94
N PRO A 68 -8.20 14.17 11.81
CA PRO A 68 -7.01 14.48 11.02
C PRO A 68 -5.91 15.20 11.82
N ASP A 69 -6.27 16.01 12.82
CA ASP A 69 -5.33 16.73 13.69
C ASP A 69 -4.48 15.82 14.59
N GLU A 70 -4.97 14.62 14.89
CA GLU A 70 -4.25 13.60 15.68
C GLU A 70 -3.26 12.80 14.82
N VAL A 71 -3.35 12.92 13.49
CA VAL A 71 -2.47 12.22 12.56
C VAL A 71 -1.10 12.90 12.54
N GLY A 72 -0.07 12.09 12.76
CA GLY A 72 1.33 12.51 12.69
C GLY A 72 1.87 12.48 11.27
N GLU A 73 1.54 11.44 10.49
CA GLU A 73 1.91 11.36 9.07
C GLU A 73 1.12 10.29 8.31
N ILE A 74 1.05 10.46 6.99
CA ILE A 74 0.62 9.44 6.04
C ILE A 74 1.78 9.08 5.11
N SER A 75 2.04 7.80 4.96
CA SER A 75 3.12 7.30 4.10
C SER A 75 2.60 6.37 3.02
N LEU A 76 3.05 6.56 1.77
CA LEU A 76 2.85 5.58 0.70
C LEU A 76 4.15 4.89 0.30
N HIS A 77 4.04 3.69 -0.28
CA HIS A 77 5.18 3.04 -0.88
C HIS A 77 5.68 3.84 -2.10
N PRO A 78 6.98 4.13 -2.24
CA PRO A 78 7.48 5.03 -3.30
C PRO A 78 7.23 4.51 -4.73
N GLU A 79 7.13 3.19 -4.92
CA GLU A 79 6.76 2.61 -6.23
C GLU A 79 5.32 2.93 -6.66
N LEU A 80 4.41 3.30 -5.74
CA LEU A 80 3.06 3.75 -6.08
C LEU A 80 3.05 5.10 -6.80
N LEU A 81 4.13 5.87 -6.68
CA LEU A 81 4.28 7.18 -7.30
C LEU A 81 4.66 7.10 -8.79
N LYS A 82 4.91 5.89 -9.30
CA LYS A 82 5.16 5.68 -10.73
C LYS A 82 3.86 5.78 -11.54
N PRO A 83 3.90 6.29 -12.77
CA PRO A 83 2.71 6.41 -13.62
C PRO A 83 1.90 5.11 -13.76
N SER A 84 2.58 3.96 -13.87
CA SER A 84 1.95 2.64 -14.01
C SER A 84 1.14 2.19 -12.79
N TRP A 85 1.36 2.81 -11.63
CA TRP A 85 0.66 2.50 -10.38
C TRP A 85 -0.21 3.63 -9.88
N ARG A 86 -0.33 4.73 -10.64
CA ARG A 86 -0.98 5.96 -10.20
C ARG A 86 -2.40 5.73 -9.68
N SER A 87 -3.26 5.04 -10.43
CA SER A 87 -4.65 4.78 -10.02
C SER A 87 -4.73 4.03 -8.70
N TYR A 88 -3.88 3.02 -8.53
CA TYR A 88 -3.77 2.30 -7.26
C TYR A 88 -3.18 3.17 -6.14
N GLY A 89 -2.18 4.00 -6.44
CA GLY A 89 -1.56 4.91 -5.48
C GLY A 89 -2.55 5.91 -4.90
N VAL A 90 -3.40 6.51 -5.74
CA VAL A 90 -4.48 7.40 -5.30
C VAL A 90 -5.50 6.64 -4.45
N TRP A 91 -5.86 5.41 -4.83
CA TRP A 91 -6.75 4.57 -4.01
C TRP A 91 -6.15 4.25 -2.63
N VAL A 92 -4.85 3.98 -2.55
CA VAL A 92 -4.17 3.77 -1.25
C VAL A 92 -4.18 5.07 -0.44
N MET A 93 -3.92 6.24 -1.05
CA MET A 93 -4.06 7.53 -0.35
C MET A 93 -5.46 7.71 0.22
N TYR A 94 -6.49 7.43 -0.57
CA TYR A 94 -7.88 7.45 -0.13
C TYR A 94 -8.14 6.53 1.07
N HIS A 95 -7.62 5.29 1.04
CA HIS A 95 -7.69 4.36 2.16
C HIS A 95 -7.05 4.93 3.44
N GLU A 96 -5.86 5.51 3.34
CA GLU A 96 -5.17 6.11 4.48
C GLU A 96 -5.88 7.38 5.00
N LEU A 97 -6.52 8.17 4.12
CA LEU A 97 -7.32 9.32 4.53
C LEU A 97 -8.61 8.92 5.25
N ILE A 98 -9.23 7.80 4.89
CA ILE A 98 -10.36 7.24 5.67
C ILE A 98 -9.91 6.94 7.11
N HIS A 99 -8.72 6.36 7.28
CA HIS A 99 -8.12 6.17 8.60
C HIS A 99 -7.86 7.49 9.32
N ALA A 100 -7.35 8.50 8.60
CA ALA A 100 -7.12 9.84 9.14
C ALA A 100 -8.42 10.54 9.59
N CYS A 101 -9.55 10.22 8.95
CA CYS A 101 -10.89 10.70 9.33
C CYS A 101 -11.56 9.84 10.42
N GLY A 102 -10.84 8.88 10.99
CA GLY A 102 -11.21 8.22 12.23
C GLY A 102 -11.89 6.88 12.13
N TYR A 103 -12.01 6.38 10.91
CA TYR A 103 -12.39 5.01 10.65
C TYR A 103 -11.13 4.14 10.77
N VAL A 104 -10.66 3.94 12.01
CA VAL A 104 -9.36 3.29 12.30
C VAL A 104 -9.41 1.79 11.99
N ARG A 105 -10.55 1.15 12.26
CA ARG A 105 -10.76 -0.27 12.01
C ARG A 105 -11.41 -0.46 10.65
N HIS A 106 -11.06 -1.54 9.96
CA HIS A 106 -11.70 -1.95 8.71
C HIS A 106 -13.09 -2.58 8.93
N ASP A 107 -13.93 -1.92 9.72
CA ASP A 107 -15.29 -2.35 10.04
C ASP A 107 -16.28 -2.03 8.90
N ARG A 108 -17.57 -2.25 9.16
CA ARG A 108 -18.63 -2.04 8.17
C ARG A 108 -18.67 -0.59 7.65
N ASN A 109 -18.45 0.40 8.52
CA ASN A 109 -18.51 1.82 8.13
C ASN A 109 -17.30 2.17 7.28
N PHE A 110 -16.11 1.76 7.70
CA PHE A 110 -14.90 1.90 6.89
C PHE A 110 -15.09 1.28 5.51
N ARG A 111 -15.56 0.03 5.45
CA ARG A 111 -15.73 -0.70 4.18
C ARG A 111 -16.79 -0.08 3.30
N LYS A 112 -17.82 0.54 3.87
CA LYS A 112 -18.84 1.29 3.12
C LYS A 112 -18.22 2.50 2.43
N ILE A 113 -17.42 3.29 3.15
CA ILE A 113 -16.72 4.45 2.59
C ILE A 113 -15.70 3.98 1.55
N GLU A 114 -14.85 3.02 1.89
CA GLU A 114 -13.83 2.45 0.99
C GLU A 114 -14.43 1.94 -0.34
N ALA A 115 -15.65 1.37 -0.29
CA ALA A 115 -16.36 0.87 -1.47
C ALA A 115 -16.96 1.96 -2.36
N SER A 116 -17.10 3.19 -1.85
CA SER A 116 -17.58 4.35 -2.60
C SER A 116 -16.53 4.93 -3.55
N TRP A 117 -15.30 4.41 -3.55
CA TRP A 117 -14.29 4.79 -4.53
C TRP A 117 -14.79 4.53 -5.97
N PRO A 118 -14.78 5.52 -6.87
CA PRO A 118 -15.39 5.40 -8.20
C PRO A 118 -14.80 4.27 -9.06
N GLU A 119 -13.47 4.11 -9.00
CA GLU A 119 -12.75 3.15 -9.86
C GLU A 119 -12.53 1.80 -9.15
N LYS A 120 -13.47 0.88 -9.32
CA LYS A 120 -13.42 -0.45 -8.66
C LYS A 120 -12.17 -1.28 -9.00
N ALA A 121 -11.58 -1.08 -10.17
CA ALA A 121 -10.40 -1.80 -10.62
C ALA A 121 -9.18 -1.55 -9.71
N SER A 122 -9.04 -0.33 -9.19
CA SER A 122 -7.89 0.09 -8.39
C SER A 122 -7.73 -0.73 -7.11
N LYS A 123 -8.82 -1.08 -6.42
CA LYS A 123 -8.76 -1.97 -5.23
C LYS A 123 -8.19 -3.36 -5.54
N GLY A 124 -8.42 -3.87 -6.76
CA GLY A 124 -7.92 -5.18 -7.19
C GLY A 124 -6.40 -5.22 -7.40
N LEU A 125 -5.77 -4.06 -7.61
CA LEU A 125 -4.35 -3.95 -7.96
C LEU A 125 -3.41 -4.29 -6.79
N GLY A 126 -3.89 -4.28 -5.55
CA GLY A 126 -3.04 -4.52 -4.38
C GLY A 126 -2.31 -5.87 -4.37
N LYS A 127 -2.96 -6.95 -4.85
CA LYS A 127 -2.32 -8.27 -4.98
C LYS A 127 -1.20 -8.27 -6.02
N TYR A 128 -1.43 -7.58 -7.14
CA TYR A 128 -0.44 -7.42 -8.20
C TYR A 128 0.73 -6.56 -7.74
N PHE A 129 0.45 -5.46 -7.03
CA PHE A 129 1.48 -4.59 -6.47
C PHE A 129 2.36 -5.32 -5.44
N THR A 130 1.77 -6.10 -4.51
CA THR A 130 2.54 -6.96 -3.61
C THR A 130 3.44 -7.92 -4.38
N THR A 131 2.92 -8.55 -5.44
CA THR A 131 3.68 -9.49 -6.28
C THR A 131 4.84 -8.78 -6.98
N TYR A 132 4.61 -7.58 -7.52
CA TYR A 132 5.61 -6.72 -8.13
C TYR A 132 6.73 -6.30 -7.16
N LEU A 133 6.37 -5.87 -5.94
CA LEU A 133 7.36 -5.50 -4.93
C LEU A 133 8.21 -6.70 -4.51
N ARG A 134 7.58 -7.88 -4.37
CA ARG A 134 8.29 -9.13 -4.10
C ARG A 134 9.19 -9.51 -5.27
N SER A 135 8.74 -9.36 -6.51
CA SER A 135 9.54 -9.69 -7.68
C SER A 135 10.78 -8.81 -7.83
N LYS A 136 10.78 -7.59 -7.28
CA LYS A 136 11.97 -6.73 -7.23
C LYS A 136 12.97 -7.12 -6.14
N LYS A 137 12.49 -7.72 -5.05
CA LYS A 137 13.30 -8.03 -3.87
C LYS A 137 13.78 -9.48 -3.84
N TYR A 138 13.03 -10.40 -4.43
CA TYR A 138 13.18 -11.83 -4.23
C TYR A 138 13.89 -12.44 -5.45
N GLU A 139 15.12 -12.90 -5.22
CA GLU A 139 16.03 -13.44 -6.23
C GLU A 139 15.80 -14.93 -6.50
N TRP A 140 15.01 -15.62 -5.69
CA TRP A 140 14.78 -17.06 -5.81
C TRP A 140 13.31 -17.36 -6.05
N ASN A 141 13.07 -18.29 -6.97
CA ASN A 141 11.80 -18.99 -7.11
C ASN A 141 11.96 -20.36 -6.49
N TRP A 142 11.10 -20.69 -5.53
CA TRP A 142 10.90 -22.10 -5.17
C TRP A 142 9.78 -22.62 -6.04
N THR A 143 10.09 -23.57 -6.92
CA THR A 143 9.14 -24.13 -7.88
C THR A 143 8.85 -25.57 -7.52
N CYS A 144 7.57 -25.95 -7.52
CA CYS A 144 7.18 -27.35 -7.38
C CYS A 144 7.29 -28.05 -8.74
N PRO A 145 8.04 -29.16 -8.86
CA PRO A 145 8.25 -29.83 -10.14
C PRO A 145 6.99 -30.55 -10.66
N SER A 146 6.05 -30.95 -9.80
CA SER A 146 4.82 -31.63 -10.24
C SER A 146 3.65 -30.70 -10.57
N CYS A 147 3.49 -29.56 -9.89
CA CYS A 147 2.36 -28.64 -10.15
C CYS A 147 2.76 -27.24 -10.64
N ASN A 148 4.05 -26.99 -10.88
CA ASN A 148 4.59 -25.71 -11.35
C ASN A 148 4.24 -24.48 -10.49
N SER A 149 3.76 -24.67 -9.26
CA SER A 149 3.51 -23.58 -8.33
C SER A 149 4.82 -22.86 -8.00
N VAL A 150 4.82 -21.53 -8.13
CA VAL A 150 5.99 -20.66 -7.88
C VAL A 150 5.84 -19.88 -6.60
N TYR A 151 6.85 -19.94 -5.73
CA TYR A 151 6.92 -19.17 -4.50
C TYR A 151 8.14 -18.26 -4.51
N LEU A 152 7.94 -16.94 -4.67
CA LEU A 152 9.01 -15.94 -4.65
C LEU A 152 9.66 -15.87 -3.25
N ARG A 153 11.00 -15.91 -3.17
CA ARG A 153 11.79 -15.86 -1.92
C ARG A 153 13.13 -15.13 -2.07
N GLN A 154 13.63 -14.58 -0.97
CA GLN A 154 14.97 -13.96 -0.92
C GLN A 154 16.10 -14.97 -0.84
N ARG A 155 15.83 -16.19 -0.37
CA ARG A 155 16.82 -17.23 -0.11
C ARG A 155 16.42 -18.53 -0.80
N LYS A 156 17.41 -19.38 -1.04
CA LYS A 156 17.22 -20.78 -1.44
C LYS A 156 16.41 -21.57 -0.40
N SER A 157 15.65 -22.54 -0.88
CA SER A 157 14.96 -23.60 -0.15
C SER A 157 16.00 -24.57 0.43
N ASN A 158 17.06 -24.87 -0.32
CA ASN A 158 18.05 -25.89 -0.03
C ASN A 158 17.39 -27.25 0.27
N GLY A 159 16.32 -27.57 -0.46
CA GLY A 159 15.56 -28.83 -0.30
C GLY A 159 14.76 -28.96 1.00
N ARG A 160 14.59 -27.89 1.79
CA ARG A 160 13.95 -27.96 3.13
C ARG A 160 12.45 -27.76 3.12
N TYR A 161 11.89 -27.31 2.00
CA TYR A 161 10.48 -26.90 1.92
C TYR A 161 9.72 -27.75 0.92
N ALA A 162 8.49 -28.12 1.30
CA ALA A 162 7.56 -28.86 0.47
C ALA A 162 6.48 -27.97 -0.13
N CYS A 163 5.98 -28.33 -1.32
CA CYS A 163 4.83 -27.70 -1.94
C CYS A 163 3.59 -27.83 -1.06
N ARG A 164 2.81 -26.77 -0.93
CA ARG A 164 1.57 -26.80 -0.12
C ARG A 164 0.55 -27.78 -0.67
N ASN A 165 0.50 -27.92 -1.99
CA ASN A 165 -0.46 -28.73 -2.73
C ASN A 165 0.03 -30.18 -2.88
N CYS A 166 1.21 -30.38 -3.49
CA CYS A 166 1.71 -31.72 -3.84
C CYS A 166 2.56 -32.39 -2.76
N LYS A 167 2.97 -31.66 -1.72
CA LYS A 167 3.92 -32.11 -0.68
C LYS A 167 5.32 -32.49 -1.17
N GLU A 168 5.60 -32.41 -2.47
CA GLU A 168 6.95 -32.61 -3.02
C GLU A 168 7.92 -31.49 -2.64
N THR A 169 9.20 -31.85 -2.51
CA THR A 169 10.30 -30.92 -2.25
C THR A 169 10.41 -29.87 -3.35
N LEU A 170 10.49 -28.60 -2.95
CA LEU A 170 10.60 -27.47 -3.88
C LEU A 170 12.03 -27.31 -4.39
N VAL A 171 12.15 -27.01 -5.68
CA VAL A 171 13.42 -26.78 -6.38
C VAL A 171 13.72 -25.29 -6.43
N ASP A 172 15.00 -24.94 -6.21
CA ASP A 172 15.50 -23.57 -6.27
C ASP A 172 15.81 -23.15 -7.71
N VAL A 173 15.13 -22.12 -8.20
CA VAL A 173 15.40 -21.49 -9.49
C VAL A 173 15.85 -20.05 -9.23
N HIS A 174 17.08 -19.71 -9.62
CA HIS A 174 17.56 -18.34 -9.54
C HIS A 174 16.78 -17.47 -10.53
N ARG A 175 16.23 -16.36 -10.07
CA ARG A 175 15.60 -15.37 -10.94
C ARG A 175 16.69 -14.45 -11.46
N ILE A 176 16.85 -14.42 -12.78
CA ILE A 176 17.58 -13.32 -13.41
C ILE A 176 16.65 -12.11 -13.32
N PRO A 177 17.03 -10.98 -12.71
CA PRO A 177 16.20 -9.78 -12.71
C PRO A 177 15.93 -9.40 -14.16
N GLN A 178 14.66 -9.32 -14.55
CA GLN A 178 14.32 -8.64 -15.79
C GLN A 178 14.46 -7.15 -15.52
N ASN A 179 15.50 -6.54 -16.08
CA ASN A 179 15.66 -5.10 -16.10
C ASN A 179 14.52 -4.54 -16.97
N SER A 180 13.56 -3.88 -16.34
CA SER A 180 12.51 -3.09 -16.97
C SER A 180 12.47 -1.71 -16.33
#